data_AF-A0A564YJ20-F1
#
_entry.id   AF-A0A564YJ20-F1
#
_cell.length_a   1.000
_cell.length_b   1.000
_cell.length_c   1.000
_cell.angle_alpha   90.00
_cell.angle_beta   90.00
_cell.angle_gamma   90.00
#
_symmetry.space_group_name_H-M   'P 1'
#
loop_
_entity.id
_entity.type
_entity.pdbx_description
1 polymer ?
#
loop_
_entity_poly.entity_id
_entity_poly.type
_entity_poly.pdbx_seq_one_letter_code
_entity_poly.pdbx_strand_id
1 'polypeptide(L)'
;MAVQIDQKYTDLQACCACLGFVDENVYKVDADAPASIRSILRYLRYESSSCDIRRELGSMKILVSDLIPLLKVSKSDPVLFDLAVRLMVSLTQPAVVCFRNEIPTDRDLYAAFLKVDSILKSYKQAFADEDLFRVLAERVEYVFNKDWDERSDDDRLMIERILILIRNVLHISPDRSTEHRTDEDVSIHDQLLWTIHLSGWDDILLFLANAQDERGVFAFHILEIVSLMLREQTPEQLASAGKKAKIDDPHSQILERFHLREQEQKRAALTEFNMRHNRFGGTFELLGTQSISSRPLIYHHDVTAPLRRNHLGSGKNQKSISAIGQVDLNLGKQIRRKAVNRKPLIEREHHRRSILSVQLFLQKFCWEFLQNCYNLLMASARSAIMRQSTQANDETYY
;
A
#
# COMPACT_ATOMS: atom_id res chain seq x y z
N MET A 1 10.16 24.53 -31.28
CA MET A 1 9.90 23.64 -30.14
C MET A 1 8.74 24.11 -29.28
N ALA A 2 8.71 25.36 -28.77
CA ALA A 2 7.60 25.85 -27.93
C ALA A 2 6.20 25.76 -28.59
N VAL A 3 6.06 26.20 -29.85
CA VAL A 3 4.78 26.16 -30.60
C VAL A 3 4.23 24.74 -30.77
N GLN A 4 5.10 23.74 -30.87
CA GLN A 4 4.72 22.35 -31.08
C GLN A 4 4.30 21.65 -29.78
N ILE A 5 4.80 22.15 -28.63
CA ILE A 5 4.43 21.71 -27.29
C ILE A 5 3.03 22.24 -26.93
N ASP A 6 2.76 23.52 -27.20
CA ASP A 6 1.43 24.12 -26.96
C ASP A 6 0.34 23.49 -27.84
N GLN A 7 0.66 23.16 -29.10
CA GLN A 7 -0.30 22.46 -29.98
C GLN A 7 -0.68 21.09 -29.43
N LYS A 8 0.29 20.31 -28.92
CA LYS A 8 0.04 18.98 -28.35
C LYS A 8 -0.95 19.03 -27.19
N TYR A 9 -0.81 19.99 -26.28
CA TYR A 9 -1.72 20.14 -25.13
C TYR A 9 -3.10 20.64 -25.56
N THR A 10 -3.16 21.53 -26.55
CA THR A 10 -4.42 22.01 -27.11
C THR A 10 -5.20 20.86 -27.78
N ASP A 11 -4.51 20.02 -28.56
CA ASP A 11 -5.11 18.85 -29.20
C ASP A 11 -5.60 17.81 -28.16
N LEU A 12 -4.82 17.60 -27.08
CA LEU A 12 -5.21 16.72 -25.98
C LEU A 12 -6.47 17.23 -25.28
N GLN A 13 -6.55 18.53 -25.00
CA GLN A 13 -7.72 19.18 -24.40
C GLN A 13 -8.95 19.06 -25.30
N ALA A 14 -8.78 19.24 -26.61
CA ALA A 14 -9.86 19.03 -27.58
C ALA A 14 -10.37 17.58 -27.57
N CYS A 15 -9.47 16.59 -27.53
CA CYS A 15 -9.86 15.19 -27.39
C CYS A 15 -10.66 14.94 -26.10
N CYS A 16 -10.26 15.57 -24.99
CA CYS A 16 -10.95 15.43 -23.71
C CYS A 16 -12.37 16.04 -23.76
N ALA A 17 -12.54 17.19 -24.40
CA ALA A 17 -13.85 17.82 -24.57
C ALA A 17 -14.81 16.97 -25.43
N CYS A 18 -14.26 16.20 -26.39
CA CYS A 18 -15.01 15.28 -27.24
C CYS A 18 -15.25 13.90 -26.60
N LEU A 19 -15.18 13.78 -25.27
CA LEU A 19 -15.59 12.55 -24.57
C LEU A 19 -17.09 12.55 -24.22
N GLY A 20 -17.65 13.71 -23.93
CA GLY A 20 -19.02 13.88 -23.50
C GLY A 20 -19.19 15.04 -22.54
N PHE A 21 -20.39 15.14 -21.97
CA PHE A 21 -20.74 16.18 -21.01
C PHE A 21 -21.90 15.71 -20.12
N VAL A 22 -22.02 16.32 -18.95
CA VAL A 22 -23.17 16.09 -18.07
C VAL A 22 -24.27 17.09 -18.43
N ASP A 23 -25.45 16.57 -18.76
CA ASP A 23 -26.66 17.35 -19.00
C ASP A 23 -27.78 16.82 -18.10
N GLU A 24 -28.38 17.69 -17.31
CA GLU A 24 -29.44 17.34 -16.34
C GLU A 24 -29.09 16.13 -15.43
N ASN A 25 -27.84 16.07 -14.93
CA ASN A 25 -27.29 14.95 -14.14
C ASN A 25 -27.14 13.60 -14.88
N VAL A 26 -27.29 13.59 -16.21
CA VAL A 26 -27.04 12.41 -17.04
C VAL A 26 -25.83 12.69 -17.93
N TYR A 27 -24.87 11.77 -17.92
CA TYR A 27 -23.72 11.88 -18.80
C TYR A 27 -24.11 11.51 -20.24
N LYS A 28 -23.91 12.43 -21.16
CA LYS A 28 -24.13 12.25 -22.60
C LYS A 28 -22.79 12.04 -23.29
N VAL A 29 -22.68 10.92 -23.99
CA VAL A 29 -21.47 10.54 -24.73
C VAL A 29 -21.44 11.32 -26.05
N ASP A 30 -20.30 11.90 -26.37
CA ASP A 30 -20.08 12.55 -27.67
C ASP A 30 -19.88 11.49 -28.78
N ALA A 31 -20.31 11.80 -30.01
CA ALA A 31 -20.15 10.90 -31.15
C ALA A 31 -18.68 10.55 -31.44
N ASP A 32 -17.76 11.48 -31.16
CA ASP A 32 -16.33 11.31 -31.40
C ASP A 32 -15.58 10.67 -30.21
N ALA A 33 -16.27 10.30 -29.12
CA ALA A 33 -15.65 9.73 -27.93
C ALA A 33 -14.73 8.52 -28.22
N PRO A 34 -15.11 7.54 -29.06
CA PRO A 34 -14.21 6.43 -29.40
C PRO A 34 -12.93 6.88 -30.13
N ALA A 35 -13.00 7.89 -30.98
CA ALA A 35 -11.84 8.44 -31.68
C ALA A 35 -10.94 9.21 -30.71
N SER A 36 -11.55 10.03 -29.85
CA SER A 36 -10.90 10.81 -28.79
C SER A 36 -10.14 9.93 -27.81
N ILE A 37 -10.74 8.84 -27.30
CA ILE A 37 -10.05 7.92 -26.38
C ILE A 37 -8.85 7.25 -27.06
N ARG A 38 -8.97 6.84 -28.34
CA ARG A 38 -7.83 6.27 -29.09
C ARG A 38 -6.70 7.28 -29.26
N SER A 39 -7.01 8.55 -29.48
CA SER A 39 -6.03 9.63 -29.54
C SER A 39 -5.36 9.86 -28.19
N ILE A 40 -6.12 9.91 -27.10
CA ILE A 40 -5.57 10.05 -25.73
C ILE A 40 -4.63 8.88 -25.40
N LEU A 41 -5.03 7.64 -25.69
CA LEU A 41 -4.18 6.46 -25.53
C LEU A 41 -2.88 6.55 -26.34
N ARG A 42 -2.95 7.13 -27.55
CA ARG A 42 -1.77 7.39 -28.37
C ARG A 42 -0.86 8.43 -27.71
N TYR A 43 -1.41 9.52 -27.18
CA TYR A 43 -0.61 10.52 -26.46
C TYR A 43 0.06 9.95 -25.20
N LEU A 44 -0.63 9.08 -24.45
CA LEU A 44 -0.07 8.38 -23.28
C LEU A 44 1.09 7.45 -23.67
N ARG A 45 1.00 6.75 -24.80
CA ARG A 45 2.08 5.87 -25.29
C ARG A 45 3.38 6.63 -25.60
N TYR A 46 3.26 7.88 -26.04
CA TYR A 46 4.39 8.74 -26.42
C TYR A 46 4.57 9.92 -25.46
N GLU A 47 4.21 9.75 -24.19
CA GLU A 47 4.44 10.78 -23.18
C GLU A 47 5.93 10.99 -22.91
N SER A 48 6.29 12.18 -22.41
CA SER A 48 7.67 12.49 -22.03
C SER A 48 8.13 11.69 -20.82
N SER A 49 9.44 11.70 -20.56
CA SER A 49 10.01 11.12 -19.32
C SER A 49 9.51 11.77 -18.03
N SER A 50 8.86 12.93 -18.11
CA SER A 50 8.24 13.62 -16.97
C SER A 50 6.76 13.26 -16.78
N CYS A 51 6.24 12.32 -17.58
CA CYS A 51 4.85 11.88 -17.58
C CYS A 51 3.87 13.06 -17.73
N ASP A 52 4.15 13.95 -18.68
CA ASP A 52 3.43 15.20 -18.92
C ASP A 52 1.94 14.96 -19.24
N ILE A 53 1.64 13.95 -20.07
CA ILE A 53 0.27 13.70 -20.54
C ILE A 53 -0.63 13.19 -19.43
N ARG A 54 -0.20 12.16 -18.67
CA ARG A 54 -1.02 11.68 -17.54
C ARG A 54 -1.19 12.74 -16.45
N ARG A 55 -0.20 13.61 -16.25
CA ARG A 55 -0.29 14.72 -15.29
C ARG A 55 -1.32 15.76 -15.71
N GLU A 56 -1.37 16.06 -17.01
CA GLU A 56 -2.34 16.98 -17.60
C GLU A 56 -3.77 16.41 -17.50
N LEU A 57 -3.95 15.15 -17.92
CA LEU A 57 -5.24 14.44 -17.79
C LEU A 57 -5.73 14.35 -16.35
N GLY A 58 -4.83 14.09 -15.40
CA GLY A 58 -5.16 14.09 -13.97
C GLY A 58 -5.49 15.48 -13.42
N SER A 59 -4.89 16.54 -13.96
CA SER A 59 -5.21 17.92 -13.57
C SER A 59 -6.58 18.35 -14.05
N MET A 60 -7.00 17.87 -15.23
CA MET A 60 -8.38 18.02 -15.74
C MET A 60 -9.39 17.09 -15.07
N LYS A 61 -8.93 16.11 -14.29
CA LYS A 61 -9.76 15.11 -13.60
C LYS A 61 -10.61 14.25 -14.53
N ILE A 62 -10.15 14.00 -15.76
CA ILE A 62 -10.87 13.23 -16.81
C ILE A 62 -11.39 11.88 -16.32
N LEU A 63 -10.67 11.21 -15.41
CA LEU A 63 -11.14 9.95 -14.83
C LEU A 63 -12.47 10.11 -14.09
N VAL A 64 -12.60 11.17 -13.28
CA VAL A 64 -13.77 11.42 -12.43
C VAL A 64 -14.87 12.12 -13.20
N SER A 65 -14.53 13.12 -14.03
CA SER A 65 -15.51 13.91 -14.78
C SER A 65 -16.13 13.17 -15.95
N ASP A 66 -15.37 12.29 -16.61
CA ASP A 66 -15.76 11.71 -17.89
C ASP A 66 -15.72 10.18 -17.86
N LEU A 67 -14.59 9.55 -17.54
CA LEU A 67 -14.43 8.10 -17.73
C LEU A 67 -15.34 7.27 -16.82
N ILE A 68 -15.48 7.63 -15.53
CA ILE A 68 -16.38 6.93 -14.61
C ILE A 68 -17.85 7.06 -15.08
N PRO A 69 -18.39 8.28 -15.31
CA PRO A 69 -19.74 8.43 -15.86
C PRO A 69 -19.93 7.73 -17.20
N LEU A 70 -18.96 7.80 -18.10
CA LEU A 70 -18.98 7.17 -19.42
C LEU A 70 -19.14 5.65 -19.30
N LEU A 71 -18.38 4.97 -18.44
CA LEU A 71 -18.55 3.52 -18.23
C LEU A 71 -19.95 3.16 -17.71
N LYS A 72 -20.52 3.99 -16.82
CA LYS A 72 -21.86 3.75 -16.27
C LYS A 72 -22.95 3.81 -17.34
N VAL A 73 -22.79 4.65 -18.37
CA VAL A 73 -23.77 4.80 -19.46
C VAL A 73 -23.45 3.95 -20.70
N SER A 74 -22.19 3.57 -20.93
CA SER A 74 -21.74 2.86 -22.14
C SER A 74 -21.93 1.34 -22.08
N LYS A 75 -22.82 0.81 -21.23
CA LYS A 75 -23.03 -0.65 -21.07
C LYS A 75 -23.33 -1.35 -22.40
N SER A 76 -24.12 -0.70 -23.26
CA SER A 76 -24.57 -1.24 -24.55
C SER A 76 -23.56 -1.07 -25.69
N ASP A 77 -22.49 -0.28 -25.52
CA ASP A 77 -21.43 -0.11 -26.52
C ASP A 77 -20.15 -0.83 -26.06
N PRO A 78 -19.91 -2.08 -26.53
CA PRO A 78 -18.74 -2.85 -26.12
C PRO A 78 -17.41 -2.23 -26.56
N VAL A 79 -17.39 -1.50 -27.68
CA VAL A 79 -16.17 -0.90 -28.22
C VAL A 79 -15.77 0.29 -27.37
N LEU A 80 -16.72 1.17 -27.06
CA LEU A 80 -16.48 2.32 -26.22
C LEU A 80 -16.12 1.91 -24.79
N PHE A 81 -16.82 0.93 -24.23
CA PHE A 81 -16.52 0.36 -22.92
C PHE A 81 -15.07 -0.14 -22.84
N ASP A 82 -14.64 -0.95 -23.83
CA ASP A 82 -13.27 -1.48 -23.89
C ASP A 82 -12.21 -0.37 -24.01
N LEU A 83 -12.51 0.69 -24.77
CA LEU A 83 -11.61 1.83 -24.89
C LEU A 83 -11.48 2.60 -23.58
N ALA A 84 -12.59 2.82 -22.87
CA ALA A 84 -12.60 3.49 -21.58
C ALA A 84 -11.85 2.68 -20.50
N VAL A 85 -12.07 1.36 -20.41
CA VAL A 85 -11.31 0.48 -19.51
C VAL A 85 -9.83 0.53 -19.84
N ARG A 86 -9.43 0.44 -21.12
CA ARG A 86 -8.02 0.56 -21.54
C ARG A 86 -7.38 1.88 -21.10
N LEU A 87 -8.10 2.99 -21.23
CA LEU A 87 -7.62 4.30 -20.78
C LEU A 87 -7.49 4.34 -19.26
N MET A 88 -8.47 3.84 -18.50
CA MET A 88 -8.38 3.75 -17.04
C MET A 88 -7.20 2.88 -16.57
N VAL A 89 -6.95 1.74 -17.21
CA VAL A 89 -5.79 0.88 -16.93
C VAL A 89 -4.47 1.66 -17.12
N SER A 90 -4.35 2.41 -18.22
CA SER A 90 -3.16 3.22 -18.50
C SER A 90 -2.95 4.35 -17.47
N LEU A 91 -4.05 5.01 -17.07
CA LEU A 91 -4.02 6.10 -16.09
C LEU A 91 -3.76 5.63 -14.66
N THR A 92 -4.10 4.39 -14.32
CA THR A 92 -3.93 3.81 -12.97
C THR A 92 -2.62 3.03 -12.78
N GLN A 93 -1.78 2.96 -13.81
CA GLN A 93 -0.47 2.31 -13.73
C GLN A 93 0.36 2.85 -12.54
N PRO A 94 1.04 1.99 -11.75
CA PRO A 94 1.82 2.44 -10.60
C PRO A 94 2.89 3.47 -11.01
N ALA A 95 3.04 4.53 -10.22
CA ALA A 95 3.96 5.64 -10.55
C ALA A 95 5.39 5.16 -10.84
N VAL A 96 5.90 4.20 -10.05
CA VAL A 96 7.23 3.61 -10.26
C VAL A 96 7.38 3.03 -11.67
N VAL A 97 6.34 2.38 -12.21
CA VAL A 97 6.38 1.82 -13.56
C VAL A 97 6.38 2.93 -14.63
N CYS A 98 5.63 4.01 -14.41
CA CYS A 98 5.64 5.18 -15.29
C CYS A 98 7.03 5.82 -15.40
N PHE A 99 7.83 5.74 -14.33
CA PHE A 99 9.21 6.23 -14.26
C PHE A 99 10.25 5.11 -14.43
N ARG A 100 9.94 4.09 -15.24
CA ARG A 100 10.86 3.00 -15.66
C ARG A 100 11.38 2.13 -14.51
N ASN A 101 10.51 1.84 -13.55
CA ASN A 101 10.80 1.04 -12.37
C ASN A 101 11.85 1.63 -11.43
N GLU A 102 12.05 2.95 -11.47
CA GLU A 102 13.00 3.66 -10.64
C GLU A 102 12.39 4.93 -10.04
N ILE A 103 12.81 5.29 -8.81
CA ILE A 103 12.43 6.56 -8.20
C ILE A 103 13.42 7.62 -8.71
N PRO A 104 12.96 8.69 -9.39
CA PRO A 104 13.86 9.70 -9.92
C PRO A 104 14.69 10.39 -8.82
N THR A 105 15.97 10.59 -9.10
CA THR A 105 16.90 11.34 -8.22
C THR A 105 16.98 12.81 -8.58
N ASP A 106 16.69 13.16 -9.84
CA ASP A 106 16.58 14.54 -10.29
C ASP A 106 15.38 15.24 -9.64
N ARG A 107 15.57 16.50 -9.23
CA ARG A 107 14.57 17.25 -8.46
C ARG A 107 13.27 17.45 -9.24
N ASP A 108 13.36 17.80 -10.51
CA ASP A 108 12.19 18.18 -11.30
C ASP A 108 11.42 16.91 -11.73
N LEU A 109 12.12 15.83 -12.08
CA LEU A 109 11.51 14.52 -12.31
C LEU A 109 10.92 13.91 -11.03
N TYR A 110 11.55 14.12 -9.87
CA TYR A 110 11.02 13.67 -8.59
C TYR A 110 9.73 14.42 -8.23
N ALA A 111 9.67 15.73 -8.50
CA ALA A 111 8.43 16.50 -8.35
C ALA A 111 7.32 15.99 -9.28
N ALA A 112 7.65 15.63 -10.53
CA ALA A 112 6.70 15.01 -11.44
C ALA A 112 6.22 13.63 -10.95
N PHE A 113 7.12 12.81 -10.42
CA PHE A 113 6.80 11.52 -9.80
C PHE A 113 5.80 11.68 -8.64
N LEU A 114 6.06 12.59 -7.71
CA LEU A 114 5.16 12.88 -6.60
C LEU A 114 3.80 13.40 -7.08
N LYS A 115 3.77 14.17 -8.17
CA LYS A 115 2.51 14.64 -8.76
C LYS A 115 1.69 13.49 -9.35
N VAL A 116 2.33 12.53 -10.03
CA VAL A 116 1.65 11.32 -10.54
C VAL A 116 1.12 10.47 -9.38
N ASP A 117 1.92 10.24 -8.34
CA ASP A 117 1.50 9.52 -7.13
C ASP A 117 0.28 10.17 -6.46
N SER A 118 0.28 11.51 -6.34
CA SER A 118 -0.85 12.27 -5.82
C SER A 118 -2.12 12.13 -6.67
N ILE A 119 -1.99 12.14 -8.01
CA ILE A 119 -3.11 11.90 -8.92
C ILE A 119 -3.67 10.48 -8.74
N LEU A 120 -2.80 9.46 -8.67
CA LEU A 120 -3.22 8.08 -8.43
C LEU A 120 -3.99 7.94 -7.12
N LYS A 121 -3.55 8.57 -6.03
CA LYS A 121 -4.29 8.59 -4.77
C LYS A 121 -5.69 9.18 -4.91
N SER A 122 -5.85 10.24 -5.71
CA SER A 122 -7.18 10.81 -6.01
C SER A 122 -8.04 9.85 -6.85
N TYR A 123 -7.43 9.10 -7.77
CA TYR A 123 -8.14 8.06 -8.51
C TYR A 123 -8.60 6.94 -7.58
N LYS A 124 -7.75 6.45 -6.66
CA LYS A 124 -8.13 5.43 -5.68
C LYS A 124 -9.38 5.82 -4.90
N GLN A 125 -9.49 7.10 -4.51
CA GLN A 125 -10.70 7.63 -3.85
C GLN A 125 -11.92 7.59 -4.78
N ALA A 126 -11.76 7.99 -6.04
CA ALA A 126 -12.86 7.97 -7.01
C ALA A 126 -13.34 6.56 -7.37
N PHE A 127 -12.48 5.54 -7.24
CA PHE A 127 -12.84 4.14 -7.44
C PHE A 127 -13.61 3.51 -6.26
N ALA A 128 -13.73 4.19 -5.11
CA ALA A 128 -14.61 3.75 -4.03
C ALA A 128 -16.10 4.05 -4.38
N ASP A 129 -16.55 3.50 -5.51
CA ASP A 129 -17.84 3.71 -6.14
C ASP A 129 -18.47 2.35 -6.47
N GLU A 130 -19.52 2.00 -5.73
CA GLU A 130 -20.25 0.72 -5.87
C GLU A 130 -20.82 0.52 -7.28
N ASP A 131 -21.41 1.55 -7.86
CA ASP A 131 -22.03 1.45 -9.18
C ASP A 131 -20.99 1.20 -10.26
N LEU A 132 -19.81 1.83 -10.16
CA LEU A 132 -18.71 1.57 -11.08
C LEU A 132 -18.26 0.10 -11.01
N PHE A 133 -18.03 -0.42 -9.80
CA PHE A 133 -17.61 -1.80 -9.63
C PHE A 133 -18.70 -2.79 -10.09
N ARG A 134 -19.97 -2.48 -9.83
CA ARG A 134 -21.11 -3.29 -10.33
C ARG A 134 -21.17 -3.30 -11.85
N VAL A 135 -20.94 -2.17 -12.51
CA VAL A 135 -20.85 -2.11 -13.99
C VAL A 135 -19.72 -3.00 -14.52
N LEU A 136 -18.56 -3.01 -13.85
CA LEU A 136 -17.45 -3.89 -14.22
C LEU A 136 -17.78 -5.37 -13.97
N ALA A 137 -18.44 -5.69 -12.86
CA ALA A 137 -18.89 -7.05 -12.52
C ALA A 137 -19.87 -7.58 -13.56
N GLU A 138 -20.93 -6.82 -13.86
CA GLU A 138 -21.94 -7.16 -14.88
C GLU A 138 -21.29 -7.45 -16.25
N ARG A 139 -20.25 -6.68 -16.62
CA ARG A 139 -19.52 -6.92 -17.87
C ARG A 139 -18.79 -8.27 -17.84
N VAL A 140 -18.13 -8.60 -16.74
CA VAL A 140 -17.40 -9.87 -16.59
C VAL A 140 -18.37 -11.05 -16.53
N GLU A 141 -19.46 -10.93 -15.76
CA GLU A 141 -20.54 -11.91 -15.72
C GLU A 141 -21.18 -12.15 -17.08
N TYR A 142 -21.41 -11.09 -17.87
CA TYR A 142 -21.90 -11.22 -19.24
C TYR A 142 -20.99 -12.10 -20.11
N VAL A 143 -19.67 -11.96 -19.95
CA VAL A 143 -18.71 -12.82 -20.65
C VAL A 143 -18.76 -14.25 -20.10
N PHE A 144 -18.89 -14.42 -18.78
CA PHE A 144 -18.97 -15.74 -18.15
C PHE A 144 -20.25 -16.52 -18.44
N ASN A 145 -21.34 -15.84 -18.82
CA ASN A 145 -22.56 -16.49 -19.29
C ASN A 145 -22.41 -17.20 -20.65
N LYS A 146 -21.32 -16.94 -21.38
CA LYS A 146 -20.94 -17.72 -22.56
C LYS A 146 -20.14 -18.94 -22.15
N ASP A 147 -20.25 -20.03 -22.90
CA ASP A 147 -19.39 -21.20 -22.70
C ASP A 147 -17.91 -20.85 -22.96
N TRP A 148 -16.99 -21.53 -22.28
CA TRP A 148 -15.57 -21.17 -22.26
C TRP A 148 -14.90 -21.26 -23.65
N ASP A 149 -15.43 -22.12 -24.53
CA ASP A 149 -15.00 -22.36 -25.91
C ASP A 149 -15.62 -21.36 -26.90
N GLU A 150 -16.77 -20.77 -26.57
CA GLU A 150 -17.43 -19.73 -27.36
C GLU A 150 -16.84 -18.32 -27.13
N ARG A 151 -16.04 -18.15 -26.06
CA ARG A 151 -15.41 -16.87 -25.74
C ARG A 151 -14.24 -16.57 -26.67
N SER A 152 -14.28 -15.37 -27.25
CA SER A 152 -13.22 -14.87 -28.10
C SER A 152 -11.98 -14.46 -27.28
N ASP A 153 -10.85 -14.28 -27.95
CA ASP A 153 -9.66 -13.72 -27.31
C ASP A 153 -9.90 -12.27 -26.83
N ASP A 154 -10.76 -11.51 -27.53
CA ASP A 154 -11.15 -10.17 -27.11
C ASP A 154 -11.95 -10.19 -25.80
N ASP A 155 -12.81 -11.20 -25.61
CA ASP A 155 -13.54 -11.42 -24.35
C ASP A 155 -12.56 -11.71 -23.20
N ARG A 156 -11.55 -12.56 -23.41
CA ARG A 156 -10.51 -12.87 -22.41
C ARG A 156 -9.66 -11.64 -22.08
N LEU A 157 -9.26 -10.87 -23.09
CA LEU A 157 -8.52 -9.62 -22.92
C LEU A 157 -9.33 -8.55 -22.16
N MET A 158 -10.65 -8.52 -22.35
CA MET A 158 -11.52 -7.63 -21.57
C MET A 158 -11.48 -8.00 -20.08
N ILE A 159 -11.67 -9.28 -19.73
CA ILE A 159 -11.59 -9.74 -18.34
C ILE A 159 -10.23 -9.38 -17.75
N GLU A 160 -9.14 -9.70 -18.47
CA GLU A 160 -7.78 -9.39 -18.04
C GLU A 160 -7.60 -7.89 -17.74
N ARG A 161 -8.07 -7.01 -18.63
CA ARG A 161 -7.97 -5.55 -18.42
C ARG A 161 -8.75 -5.08 -17.20
N ILE A 162 -9.92 -5.65 -16.94
CA ILE A 162 -10.71 -5.30 -15.75
C ILE A 162 -9.99 -5.76 -14.48
N LEU A 163 -9.43 -6.97 -14.47
CA LEU A 163 -8.63 -7.47 -13.34
C LEU A 163 -7.39 -6.59 -13.10
N ILE A 164 -6.66 -6.22 -14.17
CA ILE A 164 -5.51 -5.29 -14.07
C ILE A 164 -5.96 -3.92 -13.52
N LEU A 165 -7.12 -3.41 -13.92
CA LEU A 165 -7.65 -2.15 -13.41
C LEU A 165 -7.89 -2.24 -11.89
N ILE A 166 -8.58 -3.29 -11.44
CA ILE A 166 -8.87 -3.51 -10.01
C ILE A 166 -7.55 -3.65 -9.22
N ARG A 167 -6.62 -4.48 -9.74
CA ARG A 167 -5.28 -4.66 -9.17
C ARG A 167 -4.55 -3.33 -9.03
N ASN A 168 -4.50 -2.52 -10.10
CA ASN A 168 -3.82 -1.23 -10.10
C ASN A 168 -4.38 -0.31 -9.00
N VAL A 169 -5.71 -0.20 -8.91
CA VAL A 169 -6.38 0.65 -7.92
C VAL A 169 -6.11 0.17 -6.49
N LEU A 170 -6.17 -1.14 -6.25
CA LEU A 170 -5.81 -1.73 -4.95
C LEU A 170 -4.34 -1.47 -4.60
N HIS A 171 -3.43 -1.58 -5.58
CA HIS A 171 -1.98 -1.38 -5.42
C HIS A 171 -1.60 0.03 -4.99
N ILE A 172 -2.36 1.07 -5.38
CA ILE A 172 -2.05 2.47 -5.01
C ILE A 172 -1.82 2.58 -3.50
N SER A 173 -0.62 3.02 -3.12
CA SER A 173 -0.21 3.12 -1.73
C SER A 173 -1.04 4.19 -1.01
N PRO A 174 -1.34 3.99 0.27
CA PRO A 174 -2.14 4.95 0.99
C PRO A 174 -1.31 6.21 1.30
N ASP A 175 -2.00 7.33 1.50
CA ASP A 175 -1.35 8.62 1.67
C ASP A 175 -0.96 8.86 3.14
N ARG A 176 0.29 8.52 3.48
CA ARG A 176 0.87 8.69 4.82
C ARG A 176 0.74 10.10 5.41
N SER A 177 0.54 11.13 4.58
CA SER A 177 0.40 12.52 5.03
C SER A 177 -1.03 12.90 5.43
N THR A 178 -2.04 12.25 4.85
CA THR A 178 -3.46 12.46 5.17
C THR A 178 -4.02 11.35 6.05
N GLU A 179 -3.31 10.23 6.16
CA GLU A 179 -3.65 9.08 6.98
C GLU A 179 -3.10 9.22 8.40
N HIS A 180 -3.42 10.34 9.05
CA HIS A 180 -3.33 10.49 10.50
C HIS A 180 -4.56 9.91 11.23
N ARG A 181 -5.28 9.00 10.57
CA ARG A 181 -6.49 8.36 11.10
C ARG A 181 -6.09 7.34 12.16
N THR A 182 -6.87 7.26 13.23
CA THR A 182 -6.68 6.27 14.29
C THR A 182 -7.04 4.87 13.78
N ASP A 183 -6.56 3.83 14.48
CA ASP A 183 -7.05 2.46 14.26
C ASP A 183 -8.58 2.46 14.41
N GLU A 184 -9.28 1.65 13.59
CA GLU A 184 -10.76 1.56 13.52
C GLU A 184 -11.50 2.67 12.74
N ASP A 185 -10.83 3.68 12.17
CA ASP A 185 -11.48 4.60 11.21
C ASP A 185 -11.72 3.94 9.84
N VAL A 186 -12.54 4.51 8.95
CA VAL A 186 -12.67 3.99 7.56
C VAL A 186 -11.50 4.51 6.72
N SER A 187 -10.58 3.65 6.24
CA SER A 187 -9.60 4.06 5.22
C SER A 187 -10.22 4.07 3.82
N ILE A 188 -9.56 4.72 2.87
CA ILE A 188 -9.96 4.65 1.45
C ILE A 188 -9.82 3.21 0.94
N HIS A 189 -8.86 2.45 1.46
CA HIS A 189 -8.71 1.05 1.13
C HIS A 189 -9.87 0.22 1.70
N ASP A 190 -10.30 0.46 2.94
CA ASP A 190 -11.50 -0.16 3.52
C ASP A 190 -12.77 0.16 2.72
N GLN A 191 -12.92 1.40 2.24
CA GLN A 191 -14.04 1.79 1.37
C GLN A 191 -14.02 0.98 0.08
N LEU A 192 -12.84 0.83 -0.54
CA LEU A 192 -12.68 0.04 -1.76
C LEU A 192 -12.96 -1.45 -1.53
N LEU A 193 -12.51 -2.02 -0.42
CA LEU A 193 -12.82 -3.40 -0.02
C LEU A 193 -14.32 -3.60 0.18
N TRP A 194 -14.98 -2.62 0.80
CA TRP A 194 -16.42 -2.64 0.98
C TRP A 194 -17.16 -2.52 -0.36
N THR A 195 -16.68 -1.65 -1.26
CA THR A 195 -17.17 -1.54 -2.64
C THR A 195 -17.04 -2.87 -3.38
N ILE A 196 -15.90 -3.57 -3.28
CA ILE A 196 -15.67 -4.90 -3.86
C ILE A 196 -16.72 -5.90 -3.35
N HIS A 197 -16.98 -5.90 -2.04
CA HIS A 197 -17.97 -6.79 -1.43
C HIS A 197 -19.40 -6.49 -1.91
N LEU A 198 -19.84 -5.23 -1.86
CA LEU A 198 -21.20 -4.84 -2.26
C LEU A 198 -21.51 -5.07 -3.74
N SER A 199 -20.47 -5.07 -4.58
CA SER A 199 -20.59 -5.27 -6.03
C SER A 199 -20.41 -6.74 -6.46
N GLY A 200 -20.20 -7.67 -5.53
CA GLY A 200 -20.10 -9.11 -5.81
C GLY A 200 -18.75 -9.55 -6.40
N TRP A 201 -17.74 -8.69 -6.37
CA TRP A 201 -16.41 -9.01 -6.92
C TRP A 201 -15.67 -10.08 -6.10
N ASP A 202 -15.96 -10.20 -4.81
CA ASP A 202 -15.48 -11.28 -3.96
C ASP A 202 -15.94 -12.65 -4.47
N ASP A 203 -17.23 -12.80 -4.81
CA ASP A 203 -17.76 -14.04 -5.39
C ASP A 203 -17.15 -14.33 -6.78
N ILE A 204 -16.98 -13.30 -7.62
CA ILE A 204 -16.33 -13.43 -8.93
C ILE A 204 -14.87 -13.92 -8.78
N LEU A 205 -14.11 -13.37 -7.82
CA LEU A 205 -12.73 -13.78 -7.55
C LEU A 205 -12.66 -15.22 -7.05
N LEU A 206 -13.58 -15.65 -6.18
CA LEU A 206 -13.66 -17.04 -5.72
C LEU A 206 -13.98 -17.99 -6.87
N PHE A 207 -14.93 -17.63 -7.74
CA PHE A 207 -15.26 -18.40 -8.94
C PHE A 207 -14.05 -18.55 -9.87
N LEU A 208 -13.39 -17.43 -10.21
CA LEU A 208 -12.19 -17.38 -11.04
C LEU A 208 -11.06 -18.25 -10.48
N ALA A 209 -10.87 -18.25 -9.15
CA ALA A 209 -9.83 -19.02 -8.49
C ALA A 209 -10.12 -20.53 -8.45
N ASN A 210 -11.40 -20.92 -8.53
CA ASN A 210 -11.83 -22.31 -8.43
C ASN A 210 -11.98 -22.98 -9.82
N ALA A 211 -12.51 -22.26 -10.81
CA ALA A 211 -12.74 -22.77 -12.16
C ALA A 211 -11.40 -23.07 -12.86
N GLN A 212 -11.22 -24.30 -13.35
CA GLN A 212 -9.92 -24.74 -13.92
C GLN A 212 -9.51 -23.92 -15.15
N ASP A 213 -10.44 -23.67 -16.07
CA ASP A 213 -10.16 -22.96 -17.32
C ASP A 213 -9.83 -21.49 -17.06
N GLU A 214 -10.54 -20.85 -16.12
CA GLU A 214 -10.28 -19.45 -15.73
C GLU A 214 -8.98 -19.31 -14.93
N ARG A 215 -8.81 -20.16 -13.92
CA ARG A 215 -7.63 -20.17 -13.06
C ARG A 215 -6.34 -20.30 -13.86
N GLY A 216 -6.34 -21.16 -14.88
CA GLY A 216 -5.17 -21.36 -15.74
C GLY A 216 -4.71 -20.09 -16.44
N VAL A 217 -5.63 -19.16 -16.73
CA VAL A 217 -5.37 -17.89 -17.43
C VAL A 217 -5.12 -16.75 -16.45
N PHE A 218 -5.91 -16.66 -15.38
CA PHE A 218 -5.97 -15.48 -14.52
C PHE A 218 -5.31 -15.65 -13.13
N ALA A 219 -4.61 -16.77 -12.86
CA ALA A 219 -4.07 -17.09 -11.53
C ALA A 219 -3.29 -15.94 -10.86
N PHE A 220 -2.36 -15.28 -11.56
CA PHE A 220 -1.56 -14.20 -10.98
C PHE A 220 -2.36 -12.94 -10.72
N HIS A 221 -3.26 -12.57 -11.64
CA HIS A 221 -4.15 -11.43 -11.43
C HIS A 221 -5.00 -11.62 -10.17
N ILE A 222 -5.53 -12.83 -9.96
CA ILE A 222 -6.28 -13.19 -8.75
C ILE A 222 -5.38 -13.12 -7.51
N LEU A 223 -4.19 -13.72 -7.57
CA LEU A 223 -3.25 -13.77 -6.45
C LEU A 223 -2.79 -12.37 -6.02
N GLU A 224 -2.49 -11.50 -6.98
CA GLU A 224 -2.16 -10.09 -6.75
C GLU A 224 -3.33 -9.35 -6.10
N ILE A 225 -4.55 -9.48 -6.65
CA ILE A 225 -5.74 -8.82 -6.11
C ILE A 225 -6.00 -9.28 -4.68
N VAL A 226 -6.00 -10.59 -4.40
CA VAL A 226 -6.24 -11.13 -3.05
C VAL A 226 -5.16 -10.67 -2.07
N SER A 227 -3.88 -10.69 -2.48
CA SER A 227 -2.78 -10.20 -1.65
C SER A 227 -2.95 -8.71 -1.34
N LEU A 228 -3.35 -7.92 -2.33
CA LEU A 228 -3.59 -6.49 -2.17
C LEU A 228 -4.85 -6.19 -1.35
N MET A 229 -5.87 -7.06 -1.36
CA MET A 229 -7.03 -6.94 -0.47
C MET A 229 -6.65 -7.15 0.99
N LEU A 230 -5.63 -7.97 1.26
CA LEU A 230 -5.19 -8.34 2.60
C LEU A 230 -3.98 -7.54 3.11
N ARG A 231 -3.39 -6.66 2.27
CA ARG A 231 -2.10 -5.99 2.54
C ARG A 231 -2.02 -5.17 3.82
N GLU A 232 -3.16 -4.68 4.33
CA GLU A 232 -3.24 -3.87 5.56
C GLU A 232 -3.59 -4.71 6.79
N GLN A 233 -3.92 -6.00 6.63
CA GLN A 233 -4.35 -6.89 7.73
C GLN A 233 -3.23 -7.82 8.18
N THR A 234 -3.24 -8.19 9.47
CA THR A 234 -2.51 -9.39 9.93
C THR A 234 -3.44 -10.60 9.99
N PRO A 235 -2.95 -11.82 9.68
CA PRO A 235 -3.78 -13.02 9.71
C PRO A 235 -4.34 -13.31 11.11
N GLU A 236 -3.60 -13.01 12.18
CA GLU A 236 -4.05 -13.21 13.56
C GLU A 236 -5.21 -12.27 13.92
N GLN A 237 -5.14 -11.01 13.50
CA GLN A 237 -6.21 -10.03 13.71
C GLN A 237 -7.46 -10.46 12.96
N LEU A 238 -7.32 -10.89 11.70
CA LEU A 238 -8.45 -11.30 10.88
C LEU A 238 -9.09 -12.61 11.38
N ALA A 239 -8.29 -13.59 11.80
CA ALA A 239 -8.79 -14.86 12.35
C ALA A 239 -9.46 -14.71 13.73
N SER A 240 -9.19 -13.60 14.43
CA SER A 240 -9.82 -13.26 15.71
C SER A 240 -10.99 -12.26 15.57
N ALA A 241 -11.21 -11.69 14.39
CA ALA A 241 -12.34 -10.80 14.13
C ALA A 241 -13.68 -11.46 14.49
N GLY A 242 -14.58 -10.70 15.11
CA GLY A 242 -15.91 -11.17 15.51
C GLY A 242 -15.95 -12.11 16.72
N LYS A 243 -14.81 -12.65 17.19
CA LYS A 243 -14.77 -13.41 18.45
C LYS A 243 -14.95 -12.42 19.60
N LYS A 244 -16.07 -12.55 20.34
CA LYS A 244 -16.19 -11.90 21.66
C LYS A 244 -14.99 -12.35 22.49
N ALA A 245 -14.25 -11.41 23.06
CA ALA A 245 -13.25 -11.72 24.08
C ALA A 245 -13.93 -12.63 25.10
N LYS A 246 -13.61 -13.92 25.09
CA LYS A 246 -14.03 -14.78 26.18
C LYS A 246 -13.37 -14.20 27.42
N ILE A 247 -14.12 -14.05 28.50
CA ILE A 247 -13.65 -13.46 29.76
C ILE A 247 -12.44 -14.23 30.33
N ASP A 248 -12.19 -15.46 29.84
CA ASP A 248 -11.02 -16.32 30.11
C ASP A 248 -10.10 -16.54 28.88
N ASP A 249 -9.90 -15.54 28.02
CA ASP A 249 -9.01 -15.71 26.85
C ASP A 249 -7.52 -15.54 27.23
N PRO A 250 -6.61 -16.48 26.91
CA PRO A 250 -5.16 -16.32 27.09
C PRO A 250 -4.58 -15.06 26.41
N HIS A 251 -5.27 -14.46 25.44
CA HIS A 251 -4.89 -13.16 24.88
C HIS A 251 -5.01 -12.00 25.88
N SER A 252 -5.94 -12.05 26.84
CA SER A 252 -5.99 -11.07 27.95
C SER A 252 -4.76 -11.20 28.83
N GLN A 253 -4.31 -12.43 29.12
CA GLN A 253 -3.08 -12.71 29.85
C GLN A 253 -1.84 -12.31 29.04
N ILE A 254 -1.88 -12.37 27.71
CA ILE A 254 -0.80 -11.90 26.83
C ILE A 254 -0.76 -10.38 26.81
N LEU A 255 -1.90 -9.69 26.68
CA LEU A 255 -1.97 -8.23 26.79
C LEU A 255 -1.52 -7.76 28.18
N GLU A 256 -1.96 -8.44 29.23
CA GLU A 256 -1.52 -8.19 30.59
C GLU A 256 -0.01 -8.45 30.72
N ARG A 257 0.54 -9.49 30.08
CA ARG A 257 1.98 -9.75 30.04
C ARG A 257 2.75 -8.70 29.22
N PHE A 258 2.16 -8.15 28.16
CA PHE A 258 2.74 -7.03 27.40
C PHE A 258 2.70 -5.73 28.19
N HIS A 259 1.57 -5.40 28.82
CA HIS A 259 1.44 -4.29 29.75
C HIS A 259 2.40 -4.45 30.93
N LEU A 260 2.56 -5.66 31.46
CA LEU A 260 3.49 -5.96 32.54
C LEU A 260 4.94 -5.80 32.07
N ARG A 261 5.29 -6.30 30.87
CA ARG A 261 6.61 -6.06 30.26
C ARG A 261 6.86 -4.58 29.98
N GLU A 262 5.87 -3.84 29.49
CA GLU A 262 5.99 -2.41 29.23
C GLU A 262 6.10 -1.63 30.54
N GLN A 263 5.37 -2.04 31.58
CA GLN A 263 5.46 -1.48 32.92
C GLN A 263 6.79 -1.84 33.59
N GLU A 264 7.30 -3.05 33.39
CA GLU A 264 8.64 -3.48 33.80
C GLU A 264 9.73 -2.69 33.06
N GLN A 265 9.58 -2.46 31.76
CA GLN A 265 10.49 -1.61 30.98
C GLN A 265 10.42 -0.16 31.42
N LYS A 266 9.23 0.39 31.69
CA LYS A 266 9.04 1.74 32.25
C LYS A 266 9.65 1.82 33.64
N ARG A 267 9.47 0.82 34.50
CA ARG A 267 10.09 0.75 35.84
C ARG A 267 11.61 0.59 35.74
N ALA A 268 12.11 -0.23 34.82
CA ALA A 268 13.54 -0.39 34.55
C ALA A 268 14.15 0.92 34.04
N ALA A 269 13.51 1.59 33.09
CA ALA A 269 13.91 2.91 32.61
C ALA A 269 13.90 3.95 33.74
N LEU A 270 12.87 3.95 34.60
CA LEU A 270 12.81 4.81 35.79
C LEU A 270 13.92 4.49 36.80
N THR A 271 14.36 3.23 36.93
CA THR A 271 15.55 2.88 37.73
C THR A 271 16.86 3.27 37.06
N GLU A 272 16.89 3.40 35.73
CA GLU A 272 18.03 3.95 34.98
C GLU A 272 18.07 5.49 35.01
N PHE A 273 16.93 6.15 35.22
CA PHE A 273 16.89 7.60 35.41
C PHE A 273 17.52 8.00 36.74
N ASN A 274 18.34 9.05 36.68
CA ASN A 274 18.95 9.63 37.86
C ASN A 274 17.86 10.25 38.75
N MET A 275 17.71 9.75 39.97
CA MET A 275 16.77 10.28 40.98
C MET A 275 17.18 11.67 41.51
N ARG A 276 18.26 12.24 40.98
CA ARG A 276 18.77 13.58 41.31
C ARG A 276 18.52 14.52 40.14
N HIS A 277 18.26 15.79 40.45
CA HIS A 277 18.01 16.81 39.43
C HIS A 277 19.21 16.94 38.46
N ASN A 278 18.96 17.33 37.21
CA ASN A 278 19.97 17.46 36.14
C ASN A 278 21.18 18.37 36.45
N ARG A 279 21.13 19.15 37.53
CA ARG A 279 22.23 20.02 38.01
C ARG A 279 23.16 19.34 39.01
N PHE A 280 22.83 18.13 39.47
CA PHE A 280 23.69 17.33 40.36
C PHE A 280 24.70 16.53 39.50
N GLY A 281 25.65 17.24 38.90
CA GLY A 281 26.77 16.64 38.18
C GLY A 281 27.96 16.49 39.13
N GLY A 282 28.19 15.29 39.67
CA GLY A 282 29.44 15.00 40.36
C GLY A 282 30.62 15.17 39.40
N THR A 283 31.76 15.63 39.91
CA THR A 283 33.00 15.74 39.14
C THR A 283 33.95 14.65 39.61
N PHE A 284 34.35 13.76 38.70
CA PHE A 284 35.18 12.60 39.01
C PHE A 284 36.49 12.67 38.23
N GLU A 285 37.59 12.27 38.84
CA GLU A 285 38.87 12.08 38.17
C GLU A 285 39.05 10.61 37.79
N LEU A 286 39.25 10.34 36.50
CA LEU A 286 39.50 9.00 35.99
C LEU A 286 41.00 8.69 36.05
N LEU A 287 41.38 7.90 37.04
CA LEU A 287 42.75 7.42 37.22
C LEU A 287 43.11 6.42 36.12
N GLY A 288 44.29 6.59 35.50
CA GLY A 288 44.79 5.73 34.42
C GLY A 288 44.36 6.14 33.00
N THR A 289 43.48 7.12 32.84
CA THR A 289 43.18 7.75 31.55
C THR A 289 43.67 9.20 31.53
N GLN A 290 44.65 9.48 30.68
CA GLN A 290 45.19 10.83 30.54
C GLN A 290 44.33 11.66 29.58
N SER A 291 44.08 12.91 29.95
CA SER A 291 43.56 13.94 29.05
C SER A 291 44.63 14.39 28.05
N ILE A 292 44.22 15.21 27.08
CA ILE A 292 45.11 15.83 26.09
C ILE A 292 46.25 16.62 26.76
N SER A 293 46.03 17.11 27.98
CA SER A 293 47.00 17.86 28.78
C SER A 293 47.91 17.01 29.67
N SER A 294 47.93 15.68 29.52
CA SER A 294 48.63 14.70 30.38
C SER A 294 48.19 14.65 31.86
N ARG A 295 47.14 15.40 32.22
CA ARG A 295 46.45 15.34 33.53
C ARG A 295 45.35 14.27 33.52
N PRO A 296 44.93 13.73 34.69
CA PRO A 296 43.81 12.78 34.75
C PRO A 296 42.54 13.36 34.10
N LEU A 297 41.82 12.52 33.36
CA LEU A 297 40.61 12.90 32.65
C LEU A 297 39.46 13.17 33.64
N ILE A 298 38.78 14.31 33.50
CA ILE A 298 37.63 14.67 34.32
C ILE A 298 36.34 14.14 33.68
N TYR A 299 35.48 13.51 34.46
CA TYR A 299 34.19 12.95 34.06
C TYR A 299 33.06 13.57 34.87
N HIS A 300 32.02 14.05 34.18
CA HIS A 300 30.91 14.81 34.78
C HIS A 300 29.56 14.07 34.78
N HIS A 301 29.53 12.79 34.40
CA HIS A 301 28.30 11.99 34.42
C HIS A 301 28.23 11.09 35.65
N ASP A 302 27.02 10.63 35.96
CA ASP A 302 26.76 9.80 37.13
C ASP A 302 27.38 8.41 36.99
N VAL A 303 28.48 8.18 37.72
CA VAL A 303 29.18 6.88 37.79
C VAL A 303 28.47 5.86 38.70
N THR A 304 27.37 6.25 39.38
CA THR A 304 26.63 5.38 40.29
C THR A 304 25.49 4.62 39.62
N ALA A 305 25.05 5.02 38.41
CA ALA A 305 24.00 4.32 37.67
C ALA A 305 24.38 2.87 37.29
N PRO A 306 25.61 2.56 36.83
CA PRO A 306 26.04 1.18 36.57
C PRO A 306 26.14 0.33 37.84
N LEU A 307 26.49 0.94 38.98
CA LEU A 307 26.58 0.26 40.28
C LEU A 307 25.20 -0.15 40.81
N ARG A 308 24.15 0.64 40.54
CA ARG A 308 22.76 0.30 40.87
C ARG A 308 22.22 -0.85 40.03
N ARG A 309 22.62 -0.92 38.75
CA ARG A 309 22.22 -1.96 37.80
C ARG A 309 22.59 -3.37 38.29
N ASN A 310 23.72 -3.50 38.99
CA ASN A 310 24.20 -4.78 39.53
C ASN A 310 23.59 -5.17 40.89
N HIS A 311 22.97 -4.24 41.63
CA HIS A 311 22.42 -4.50 42.96
C HIS A 311 20.98 -5.04 42.96
N LEU A 312 20.28 -5.00 41.83
CA LEU A 312 18.89 -5.46 41.71
C LEU A 312 18.73 -6.99 41.56
N GLY A 313 19.83 -7.75 41.51
CA GLY A 313 19.80 -9.21 41.27
C GLY A 313 20.52 -10.09 42.29
N SER A 314 21.16 -9.55 43.33
CA SER A 314 21.88 -10.41 44.29
C SER A 314 21.86 -9.83 45.70
N GLY A 315 21.13 -10.49 46.60
CA GLY A 315 21.12 -10.22 48.04
C GLY A 315 22.43 -10.63 48.75
N LYS A 316 23.59 -10.45 48.11
CA LYS A 316 24.90 -10.72 48.69
C LYS A 316 25.78 -9.48 48.55
N ASN A 317 26.30 -9.02 49.70
CA ASN A 317 27.34 -8.01 49.79
C ASN A 317 28.61 -8.49 49.06
N GLN A 318 28.73 -8.19 47.77
CA GLN A 318 29.97 -8.40 47.03
C GLN A 318 30.88 -7.18 47.21
N LYS A 319 31.93 -7.34 48.03
CA LYS A 319 32.97 -6.34 48.31
C LYS A 319 33.99 -6.13 47.16
N SER A 320 33.71 -6.57 45.94
CA SER A 320 34.63 -6.42 44.81
C SER A 320 33.89 -6.57 43.48
N ILE A 321 33.36 -5.46 42.97
CA ILE A 321 32.91 -5.36 41.58
C ILE A 321 34.12 -4.90 40.77
N SER A 322 34.59 -5.73 39.84
CA SER A 322 35.62 -5.36 38.87
C SER A 322 35.19 -4.11 38.09
N ALA A 323 36.02 -3.07 38.09
CA ALA A 323 35.74 -1.71 37.62
C ALA A 323 35.64 -1.54 36.09
N ILE A 324 35.30 -2.60 35.35
CA ILE A 324 35.24 -2.57 33.89
C ILE A 324 33.80 -2.21 33.48
N GLY A 325 33.63 -1.07 32.80
CA GLY A 325 32.32 -0.61 32.27
C GLY A 325 31.55 0.39 33.15
N GLN A 326 32.16 0.94 34.20
CA GLN A 326 31.53 1.97 35.06
C GLN A 326 31.39 3.34 34.39
N VAL A 327 32.11 3.59 33.31
CA VAL A 327 32.25 4.90 32.68
C VAL A 327 32.07 4.75 31.19
N ASP A 328 31.01 5.33 30.65
CA ASP A 328 30.82 5.44 29.20
C ASP A 328 31.41 6.79 28.74
N LEU A 329 32.57 6.71 28.08
CA LEU A 329 33.26 7.87 27.51
C LEU A 329 32.57 8.40 26.25
N ASN A 330 31.56 7.72 25.71
CA ASN A 330 30.77 8.15 24.56
C ASN A 330 29.44 8.81 24.94
N LEU A 331 29.06 8.74 26.21
CA LEU A 331 27.87 9.41 26.74
C LEU A 331 27.96 10.93 26.47
N GLY A 332 26.92 11.51 25.85
CA GLY A 332 26.87 12.94 25.55
C GLY A 332 27.71 13.42 24.36
N LYS A 333 28.52 12.57 23.71
CA LYS A 333 29.16 12.92 22.44
C LYS A 333 28.10 13.09 21.36
N GLN A 334 28.20 14.15 20.56
CA GLN A 334 27.29 14.36 19.43
C GLN A 334 27.41 13.19 18.45
N ILE A 335 26.36 12.36 18.40
CA ILE A 335 26.22 11.31 17.40
C ILE A 335 26.12 12.02 16.05
N ARG A 336 27.08 11.75 15.15
CA ARG A 336 27.04 12.28 13.79
C ARG A 336 25.72 11.86 13.15
N ARG A 337 24.85 12.83 12.85
CA ARG A 337 23.59 12.58 12.14
C ARG A 337 23.92 11.87 10.84
N LYS A 338 23.47 10.61 10.69
CA LYS A 338 23.44 9.96 9.39
C LYS A 338 22.39 10.69 8.55
N ALA A 339 22.77 11.10 7.34
CA ALA A 339 21.85 11.68 6.38
C ALA A 339 20.62 10.76 6.22
N VAL A 340 19.43 11.34 6.09
CA VAL A 340 18.16 10.59 6.00
C VAL A 340 18.24 9.51 4.91
N ASN A 341 18.95 9.81 3.83
CA ASN A 341 19.20 8.97 2.65
C ASN A 341 20.13 7.75 2.92
N ARG A 342 20.74 7.64 4.12
CA ARG A 342 21.61 6.53 4.55
C ARG A 342 21.01 5.71 5.68
N LYS A 343 19.77 5.99 6.07
CA LYS A 343 19.00 5.06 6.91
C LYS A 343 18.53 3.93 5.99
N PRO A 344 18.56 2.66 6.42
CA PRO A 344 17.89 1.61 5.66
C PRO A 344 16.44 2.03 5.44
N LEU A 345 15.96 1.90 4.20
CA LEU A 345 14.54 2.02 3.88
C LEU A 345 13.87 0.82 4.53
N ILE A 346 13.49 0.97 5.79
CA ILE A 346 12.58 0.02 6.42
C ILE A 346 11.22 0.41 5.86
N GLU A 347 10.79 -0.26 4.78
CA GLU A 347 9.36 -0.42 4.53
C GLU A 347 8.81 -1.11 5.76
N ARG A 348 8.28 -0.32 6.69
CA ARG A 348 7.52 -0.87 7.80
C ARG A 348 6.23 -1.36 7.16
N GLU A 349 5.98 -2.66 7.31
CA GLU A 349 4.67 -3.25 7.04
C GLU A 349 3.63 -2.40 7.78
N HIS A 350 2.81 -1.69 7.01
CA HIS A 350 1.80 -0.80 7.55
C HIS A 350 0.55 -1.62 7.85
N HIS A 351 0.57 -2.31 8.99
CA HIS A 351 -0.59 -3.02 9.49
C HIS A 351 -1.56 -2.06 10.15
N ARG A 352 -2.85 -2.21 9.85
CA ARG A 352 -3.92 -1.37 10.35
C ARG A 352 -5.11 -2.23 10.74
N ARG A 353 -5.77 -1.88 11.84
CA ARG A 353 -7.04 -2.51 12.20
C ARG A 353 -8.19 -1.85 11.44
N SER A 354 -8.73 -2.52 10.43
CA SER A 354 -9.95 -2.10 9.73
C SER A 354 -11.19 -2.20 10.62
N ILE A 355 -12.28 -1.54 10.19
CA ILE A 355 -13.58 -1.62 10.86
C ILE A 355 -14.10 -3.05 10.88
N LEU A 356 -14.81 -3.42 11.94
CA LEU A 356 -15.33 -4.78 12.16
C LEU A 356 -16.11 -5.35 10.96
N SER A 357 -16.90 -4.55 10.25
CA SER A 357 -17.63 -5.02 9.06
C SER A 357 -16.69 -5.50 7.96
N VAL A 358 -15.65 -4.73 7.65
CA VAL A 358 -14.62 -5.08 6.67
C VAL A 358 -13.83 -6.30 7.15
N GLN A 359 -13.51 -6.38 8.45
CA GLN A 359 -12.82 -7.54 9.01
C GLN A 359 -13.66 -8.82 8.90
N LEU A 360 -14.97 -8.76 9.19
CA LEU A 360 -15.87 -9.91 9.05
C LEU A 360 -16.02 -10.35 7.59
N PHE A 361 -16.13 -9.39 6.67
CA PHE A 361 -16.12 -9.64 5.23
C PHE A 361 -14.83 -10.37 4.81
N LEU A 362 -13.66 -9.77 5.07
CA LEU A 362 -12.38 -10.35 4.71
C LEU A 362 -12.16 -11.71 5.37
N GLN A 363 -12.59 -11.90 6.63
CA GLN A 363 -12.51 -13.17 7.32
C GLN A 363 -13.35 -14.25 6.61
N LYS A 364 -14.60 -13.93 6.24
CA LYS A 364 -15.48 -14.84 5.50
C LYS A 364 -14.87 -15.19 4.13
N PHE A 365 -14.41 -14.18 3.39
CA PHE A 365 -13.74 -14.36 2.10
C PHE A 365 -12.50 -15.28 2.22
N CYS A 366 -11.62 -15.02 3.20
CA CYS A 366 -10.45 -15.87 3.44
C CYS A 366 -10.83 -17.30 3.78
N TRP A 367 -11.90 -17.52 4.55
CA TRP A 367 -12.38 -18.86 4.88
C TRP A 367 -12.80 -19.63 3.61
N GLU A 368 -13.63 -19.00 2.77
CA GLU A 368 -14.09 -19.59 1.51
C GLU A 368 -12.93 -19.82 0.52
N PHE A 369 -12.00 -18.87 0.45
CA PHE A 369 -10.80 -18.96 -0.37
C PHE A 369 -9.89 -20.11 0.07
N LEU A 370 -9.62 -20.26 1.38
CA LEU A 370 -8.81 -21.36 1.91
C LEU A 370 -9.47 -22.72 1.68
N GLN A 371 -10.79 -22.80 1.85
CA GLN A 371 -11.54 -24.04 1.72
C GLN A 371 -11.59 -24.53 0.26
N ASN A 372 -11.80 -23.62 -0.69
CA ASN A 372 -12.16 -23.99 -2.06
C ASN A 372 -11.08 -23.65 -3.10
N CYS A 373 -10.28 -22.60 -2.88
CA CYS A 373 -9.47 -21.97 -3.94
C CYS A 373 -7.96 -22.07 -3.71
N TYR A 374 -7.48 -21.95 -2.47
CA TYR A 374 -6.06 -21.74 -2.15
C TYR A 374 -5.14 -22.82 -2.75
N ASN A 375 -5.43 -24.09 -2.47
CA ASN A 375 -4.60 -25.19 -2.96
C ASN A 375 -4.57 -25.25 -4.51
N LEU A 376 -5.72 -25.00 -5.14
CA LEU A 376 -5.86 -25.01 -6.59
C LEU A 376 -5.09 -23.85 -7.23
N LEU A 377 -5.25 -22.64 -6.70
CA LEU A 377 -4.60 -21.42 -7.18
C LEU A 377 -3.08 -21.53 -7.00
N MET A 378 -2.61 -21.89 -5.80
CA MET A 378 -1.18 -22.00 -5.51
C MET A 378 -0.51 -23.10 -6.34
N ALA A 379 -1.19 -24.22 -6.62
CA ALA A 379 -0.67 -25.24 -7.52
C ALA A 379 -0.52 -24.71 -8.97
N SER A 380 -1.50 -23.93 -9.45
CA SER A 380 -1.46 -23.31 -10.78
C SER A 380 -0.36 -22.25 -10.88
N ALA A 381 -0.27 -21.33 -9.91
CA ALA A 381 0.78 -20.32 -9.82
C ALA A 381 2.17 -20.96 -9.76
N ARG A 382 2.37 -21.98 -8.91
CA ARG A 382 3.63 -22.73 -8.85
C ARG A 382 4.00 -23.35 -10.19
N SER A 383 3.04 -23.97 -10.88
CA SER A 383 3.30 -24.57 -12.19
C SER A 383 3.68 -23.53 -13.23
N ALA A 384 3.09 -22.34 -13.20
CA ALA A 384 3.41 -21.24 -14.10
C ALA A 384 4.81 -20.64 -13.84
N ILE A 385 5.17 -20.43 -12.56
CA ILE A 385 6.53 -19.97 -12.15
C ILE A 385 7.58 -20.97 -12.64
N MET A 386 7.36 -22.27 -12.43
CA MET A 386 8.29 -23.33 -12.85
C MET A 386 8.46 -23.40 -14.38
N ARG A 387 7.44 -22.99 -15.13
CA ARG A 387 7.47 -22.92 -16.60
C ARG A 387 8.02 -21.59 -17.13
N GLN A 388 8.39 -20.65 -16.26
CA GLN A 388 8.83 -19.28 -16.61
C GLN A 388 7.82 -18.55 -17.50
N SER A 389 6.54 -18.84 -17.36
CA SER A 389 5.47 -18.18 -18.11
C SER A 389 4.92 -16.93 -17.39
N THR A 390 5.63 -16.43 -16.38
CA THR A 390 5.20 -15.33 -15.49
C THR A 390 5.95 -14.04 -15.78
N GLN A 391 5.37 -12.90 -15.40
CA GLN A 391 6.07 -11.62 -15.47
C GLN A 391 7.08 -11.52 -14.32
N ALA A 392 8.05 -10.61 -14.45
CA ALA A 392 9.07 -10.42 -13.43
C ALA A 392 8.45 -9.81 -12.15
N ASN A 393 8.79 -10.38 -11.00
CA ASN A 393 8.28 -10.05 -9.65
C ASN A 393 6.90 -10.66 -9.29
N ASP A 394 6.23 -11.35 -10.22
CA ASP A 394 4.98 -12.06 -9.92
C ASP A 394 5.18 -13.13 -8.82
N GLU A 395 6.39 -13.66 -8.72
CA GLU A 395 6.80 -14.62 -7.69
C GLU A 395 6.77 -14.06 -6.27
N THR A 396 6.73 -12.73 -6.08
CA THR A 396 6.66 -12.12 -4.75
C THR A 396 5.30 -12.25 -4.10
N TYR A 397 4.25 -12.46 -4.92
CA TYR A 397 2.88 -12.69 -4.45
C TYR A 397 2.60 -14.18 -4.15
N TYR A 398 3.45 -15.09 -4.64
CA TYR A 398 3.40 -16.53 -4.35
C TYR A 398 4.15 -16.86 -3.05
#